data_AF-A0A6P8HHW5-F1
#
_entry.id   AF-A0A6P8HHW5-F1
#
_cell.length_a   1.000
_cell.length_b   1.000
_cell.length_c   1.000
_cell.angle_alpha   90.00
_cell.angle_beta   90.00
_cell.angle_gamma   90.00
#
_symmetry.space_group_name_H-M   'P 1'
#
loop_
_entity.id
_entity.type
_entity.pdbx_description
1 polymer ?
#
loop_
_entity_poly.entity_id
_entity_poly.type
_entity_poly.pdbx_seq_one_letter_code
_entity_poly.pdbx_strand_id
1 'polypeptide(L)'
;MPPSIKQVRSRGSLDLVFKKVSMMHRGIYTCHAVNRLGKDTHFVIVIPIYFSIPRPPRVVPLHHVVTVSKGSTAVLVCSAKHTPQRYTALFWNHLGTRVTNTARHHIKSRYSERIVKKKYKDERVDMSLSIGHVGFKDVGLYTCGVVTDVGRHVGHVELRIKE
;
A
#
# COMPACT_ATOMS: atom_id res chain seq x y z
N MET A 1 -22.98 0.09 -29.48
CA MET A 1 -22.36 -0.33 -28.20
C MET A 1 -20.88 -0.60 -28.44
N PRO A 2 -19.98 -0.27 -27.51
CA PRO A 2 -18.58 -0.69 -27.58
C PRO A 2 -18.49 -2.23 -27.68
N PRO A 3 -17.54 -2.79 -28.46
CA PRO A 3 -17.44 -4.25 -28.68
C PRO A 3 -17.16 -5.07 -27.41
N SER A 4 -16.78 -4.40 -26.32
CA SER A 4 -16.54 -4.97 -24.99
C SER A 4 -17.80 -5.18 -24.14
N ILE A 5 -18.96 -4.66 -24.56
CA ILE A 5 -20.25 -4.77 -23.87
C ILE A 5 -21.18 -5.63 -24.71
N LYS A 6 -21.77 -6.67 -24.10
CA LYS A 6 -22.76 -7.53 -24.73
C LYS A 6 -24.04 -7.56 -23.92
N GLN A 7 -25.17 -7.52 -24.60
CA GLN A 7 -26.47 -7.77 -23.99
C GLN A 7 -26.83 -9.24 -24.18
N VAL A 8 -27.20 -9.92 -23.10
CA VAL A 8 -27.61 -11.33 -23.10
C VAL A 8 -29.03 -11.41 -22.57
N ARG A 9 -29.92 -12.08 -23.32
CA ARG A 9 -31.33 -12.22 -22.94
C ARG A 9 -31.60 -13.65 -22.53
N SER A 10 -32.26 -13.83 -21.40
CA SER A 10 -32.76 -15.12 -20.92
C SER A 10 -34.26 -15.02 -20.60
N ARG A 11 -34.91 -16.13 -20.22
CA ARG A 11 -36.33 -16.10 -19.83
C ARG A 11 -36.48 -15.23 -18.57
N GLY A 12 -37.04 -14.04 -18.74
CA GLY A 12 -37.31 -13.10 -17.65
C GLY A 12 -36.13 -12.21 -17.23
N SER A 13 -34.95 -12.31 -17.86
CA SER A 13 -33.80 -11.42 -17.57
C SER A 13 -33.17 -10.82 -18.82
N LEU A 14 -32.57 -9.66 -18.62
CA LEU A 14 -31.79 -8.91 -19.61
C LEU A 14 -30.48 -8.48 -18.95
N ASP A 15 -29.40 -9.19 -19.27
CA ASP A 15 -28.10 -9.02 -18.63
C ASP A 15 -27.18 -8.18 -19.52
N LEU A 16 -26.46 -7.24 -18.91
CA LEU A 16 -25.41 -6.46 -19.58
C LEU A 16 -24.03 -6.95 -19.14
N VAL A 17 -23.33 -7.65 -20.03
CA VAL A 17 -22.07 -8.35 -19.76
C VAL A 17 -20.88 -7.57 -20.32
N PHE A 18 -19.92 -7.26 -19.44
CA PHE A 18 -18.66 -6.59 -19.80
C PHE A 18 -17.52 -7.59 -19.89
N LYS A 19 -16.93 -7.80 -21.07
CA LYS A 19 -15.85 -8.80 -21.25
C LYS A 19 -14.47 -8.31 -20.78
N LYS A 20 -14.20 -7.01 -20.92
CA LYS A 20 -12.93 -6.37 -20.53
C LYS A 20 -13.22 -4.97 -19.97
N VAL A 21 -13.51 -4.91 -18.67
CA VAL A 21 -13.84 -3.65 -18.00
C VAL A 21 -12.63 -2.71 -18.00
N SER A 22 -12.88 -1.44 -18.27
CA SER A 22 -11.91 -0.34 -18.31
C SER A 22 -12.60 0.95 -17.85
N MET A 23 -11.85 2.00 -17.51
CA MET A 23 -12.45 3.28 -17.09
C MET A 23 -13.38 3.90 -18.13
N MET A 24 -13.26 3.56 -19.42
CA MET A 24 -14.20 4.02 -20.45
C MET A 24 -15.61 3.46 -20.27
N HIS A 25 -15.77 2.39 -19.48
CA HIS A 25 -17.07 1.83 -19.14
C HIS A 25 -17.72 2.53 -17.95
N ARG A 26 -17.07 3.52 -17.33
CA ARG A 26 -17.66 4.32 -16.27
C ARG A 26 -18.87 5.06 -16.81
N GLY A 27 -20.01 4.93 -16.14
CA GLY A 27 -21.23 5.62 -16.55
C GLY A 27 -22.47 5.09 -15.87
N ILE A 28 -23.60 5.70 -16.20
CA ILE A 28 -24.92 5.27 -15.79
C ILE A 28 -25.49 4.40 -16.92
N TYR A 29 -25.98 3.21 -16.55
CA TYR A 29 -26.59 2.26 -17.47
C TYR A 29 -28.06 2.11 -17.10
N THR A 30 -28.94 2.32 -18.07
CA THR A 30 -30.39 2.24 -17.87
C THR A 30 -30.94 0.98 -18.54
N CYS A 31 -31.62 0.16 -17.77
CA CYS A 31 -32.43 -0.95 -18.26
C CYS A 31 -33.83 -0.44 -18.59
N HIS A 32 -34.33 -0.78 -19.77
CA HIS A 32 -35.68 -0.45 -20.22
C HIS A 32 -36.45 -1.75 -20.48
N ALA A 33 -37.45 -2.04 -19.66
CA ALA A 33 -38.34 -3.19 -19.82
C ALA A 33 -39.67 -2.73 -20.42
N VAL A 34 -40.09 -3.34 -21.54
CA VAL A 34 -41.33 -2.99 -22.23
C VAL A 34 -42.10 -4.26 -22.58
N ASN A 35 -43.37 -4.31 -22.20
CA ASN A 35 -44.31 -5.34 -22.63
C ASN A 35 -45.63 -4.69 -23.08
N ARG A 36 -46.65 -5.51 -23.40
CA ARG A 36 -47.96 -5.00 -23.87
C ARG A 36 -48.75 -4.24 -22.80
N LEU A 37 -48.40 -4.40 -21.52
CA LEU A 37 -49.12 -3.81 -20.39
C LEU A 37 -48.46 -2.52 -19.89
N GLY A 38 -47.18 -2.29 -20.20
CA GLY A 38 -46.49 -1.10 -19.73
C GLY A 38 -44.99 -1.08 -19.99
N LYS A 39 -44.35 -0.09 -19.39
CA LYS A 39 -42.91 0.17 -19.46
C LYS A 39 -42.38 0.39 -18.05
N ASP A 40 -41.18 -0.11 -17.79
CA ASP A 40 -40.45 0.13 -16.55
C ASP A 40 -38.98 0.42 -16.86
N THR A 41 -38.34 1.22 -16.01
CA THR A 41 -36.95 1.66 -16.19
C THR A 41 -36.20 1.72 -14.88
N HIS A 42 -35.00 1.13 -14.86
CA HIS A 42 -34.10 1.19 -13.71
C HIS A 42 -32.68 1.54 -14.17
N PHE A 43 -31.97 2.34 -13.36
CA PHE A 43 -30.60 2.73 -13.64
C PHE A 43 -29.61 2.11 -12.65
N VAL A 44 -28.39 1.85 -13.11
CA VAL A 44 -27.26 1.37 -12.31
C VAL A 44 -26.04 2.20 -12.64
N ILE A 45 -25.25 2.56 -11.63
CA ILE A 45 -23.99 3.29 -11.79
C ILE A 45 -22.84 2.27 -11.84
N VAL A 46 -22.10 2.24 -12.95
CA VAL A 46 -20.91 1.40 -13.11
C VAL A 46 -19.68 2.26 -12.89
N ILE A 47 -18.89 1.91 -11.87
CA ILE A 47 -17.61 2.56 -11.57
C ILE A 47 -16.52 1.48 -11.60
N PRO A 48 -15.80 1.34 -12.71
CA PRO A 48 -14.62 0.49 -12.79
C PRO A 48 -13.61 0.92 -11.72
N ILE A 49 -13.23 0.00 -10.84
CA ILE A 49 -12.13 0.24 -9.91
C ILE A 49 -10.91 -0.48 -10.46
N TYR A 50 -9.82 0.26 -10.66
CA TYR A 50 -8.52 -0.38 -10.82
C TYR A 50 -8.02 -0.80 -9.45
N PHE A 51 -8.49 -1.95 -8.97
CA PHE A 51 -7.73 -2.67 -7.97
C PHE A 51 -6.50 -3.20 -8.69
N SER A 52 -5.36 -2.53 -8.49
CA SER A 52 -4.08 -3.23 -8.52
C SER A 52 -4.29 -4.49 -7.68
N ILE A 53 -4.02 -5.68 -8.22
CA ILE A 53 -4.07 -6.92 -7.44
C ILE A 53 -3.42 -6.61 -6.09
N PRO A 54 -4.13 -6.74 -4.95
CA PRO A 54 -3.59 -6.33 -3.67
C PRO A 54 -2.27 -7.07 -3.46
N ARG A 55 -1.17 -6.35 -3.37
CA ARG A 55 0.15 -6.96 -3.19
C ARG A 55 0.54 -6.80 -1.73
N PRO A 56 1.06 -7.86 -1.08
CA PRO A 56 1.54 -7.74 0.27
C PRO A 56 2.68 -6.71 0.33
N PRO A 57 2.80 -5.98 1.46
CA PRO A 57 3.89 -5.03 1.64
C PRO A 57 5.22 -5.78 1.56
N ARG A 58 6.24 -5.13 1.01
CA ARG A 58 7.60 -5.65 0.97
C ARG A 58 8.55 -4.62 1.55
N VAL A 59 9.17 -4.96 2.67
CA VAL A 59 10.12 -4.11 3.40
C VAL A 59 11.53 -4.63 3.14
N VAL A 60 12.45 -3.72 2.82
CA VAL A 60 13.87 -4.00 2.59
C VAL A 60 14.70 -2.98 3.37
N PRO A 61 15.55 -3.41 4.32
CA PRO A 61 16.50 -2.52 4.96
C PRO A 61 17.54 -2.02 3.96
N LEU A 62 17.97 -0.75 4.08
CA LEU A 62 19.03 -0.21 3.24
C LEU A 62 20.38 -0.86 3.55
N HIS A 63 20.64 -1.09 4.84
CA HIS A 63 21.80 -1.83 5.33
C HIS A 63 21.31 -2.85 6.36
N HIS A 64 21.78 -4.10 6.25
CA HIS A 64 21.48 -5.13 7.24
C HIS A 64 22.24 -4.94 8.55
N VAL A 65 23.42 -4.32 8.47
CA VAL A 65 24.26 -3.99 9.62
C VAL A 65 24.68 -2.53 9.52
N VAL A 66 24.53 -1.77 10.60
CA VAL A 66 24.99 -0.39 10.73
C VAL A 66 25.98 -0.34 11.88
N THR A 67 27.20 0.12 11.61
CA THR A 67 28.27 0.22 12.62
C THR A 67 28.63 1.69 12.83
N VAL A 68 28.60 2.16 14.08
CA VAL A 68 28.89 3.56 14.43
C VAL A 68 29.78 3.68 15.66
N SER A 69 30.43 4.81 15.87
CA SER A 69 31.22 5.04 17.09
C SER A 69 30.30 5.32 18.29
N LYS A 70 30.73 4.94 19.50
CA LYS A 70 30.04 5.32 20.73
C LYS A 70 29.90 6.84 20.84
N GLY A 71 28.74 7.32 21.29
CA GLY A 71 28.42 8.73 21.43
C GLY A 71 28.00 9.43 20.13
N SER A 72 28.15 8.79 18.97
CA SER A 72 27.70 9.33 17.68
C SER A 72 26.20 9.12 17.44
N THR A 73 25.72 9.54 16.27
CA THR A 73 24.33 9.35 15.84
C THR A 73 24.25 8.21 14.82
N ALA A 74 23.43 7.20 15.10
CA ALA A 74 23.10 6.16 14.12
C ALA A 74 21.85 6.52 13.31
N VAL A 75 21.82 6.12 12.03
CA VAL A 75 20.65 6.25 11.16
C VAL A 75 20.34 4.89 10.54
N LEU A 76 19.21 4.31 10.92
CA LEU A 76 18.70 3.06 10.37
C LEU A 76 17.64 3.38 9.31
N VAL A 77 17.70 2.73 8.16
CA VAL A 77 16.81 3.04 7.03
C VAL A 77 16.20 1.75 6.46
N CYS A 78 14.90 1.78 6.21
CA CYS A 78 14.19 0.74 5.47
C CYS A 78 13.32 1.38 4.39
N SER A 79 13.24 0.72 3.23
CA SER A 79 12.32 1.09 2.16
C SER A 79 11.24 0.03 2.02
N ALA A 80 10.02 0.44 1.73
CA ALA A 80 8.90 -0.47 1.50
C ALA A 80 8.14 -0.15 0.22
N LYS A 81 7.61 -1.20 -0.43
CA LYS A 81 6.75 -1.11 -1.61
C LYS A 81 5.38 -1.71 -1.31
N HIS A 82 4.38 -1.32 -2.12
CA HIS A 82 2.97 -1.68 -1.95
C HIS A 82 2.42 -1.12 -0.63
N THR A 83 2.69 0.16 -0.40
CA THR A 83 2.34 0.86 0.83
C THR A 83 1.40 2.04 0.56
N PRO A 84 0.12 1.80 0.23
CA PRO A 84 -0.81 2.91 0.00
C PRO A 84 -0.98 3.74 1.26
N GLN A 85 -0.62 5.03 1.21
CA GLN A 85 -0.47 5.89 2.38
C GLN A 85 -1.75 5.97 3.23
N ARG A 86 -2.92 5.92 2.58
CA ARG A 86 -4.25 6.01 3.23
C ARG A 86 -4.56 4.90 4.23
N TYR A 87 -3.95 3.72 4.10
CA TYR A 87 -4.21 2.56 4.97
C TYR A 87 -2.94 1.78 5.34
N THR A 88 -1.79 2.46 5.36
CA THR A 88 -0.52 1.87 5.76
C THR A 88 -0.11 2.35 7.15
N ALA A 89 0.17 1.42 8.06
CA ALA A 89 0.77 1.71 9.36
C ALA A 89 2.26 1.32 9.38
N LEU A 90 3.10 2.20 9.92
CA LEU A 90 4.56 2.05 10.00
C LEU A 90 4.99 1.92 11.46
N PHE A 91 6.02 1.12 11.73
CA PHE A 91 6.60 1.01 13.07
C PHE A 91 8.08 0.63 13.06
N TRP A 92 8.76 0.96 14.16
CA TRP A 92 10.07 0.46 14.51
C TRP A 92 9.98 -0.23 15.87
N ASN A 93 10.61 -1.38 16.00
CA ASN A 93 10.75 -2.10 17.26
C ASN A 93 12.22 -2.35 17.59
N HIS A 94 12.54 -2.32 18.87
CA HIS A 94 13.84 -2.72 19.43
C HIS A 94 13.57 -3.58 20.67
N LEU A 95 14.19 -4.76 20.73
CA LEU A 95 13.96 -5.73 21.81
C LEU A 95 12.46 -6.03 22.04
N GLY A 96 11.69 -6.13 20.96
CA GLY A 96 10.23 -6.36 21.01
C GLY A 96 9.38 -5.15 21.41
N THR A 97 10.00 -4.06 21.87
CA THR A 97 9.29 -2.83 22.27
C THR A 97 9.18 -1.83 21.12
N ARG A 98 8.08 -1.08 21.06
CA ARG A 98 7.87 -0.07 20.02
C ARG A 98 8.73 1.16 20.30
N VAL A 99 9.56 1.52 19.33
CA VAL A 99 10.35 2.76 19.37
C VAL A 99 9.44 3.94 19.04
N THR A 100 9.52 4.99 19.84
CA THR A 100 8.77 6.24 19.69
C THR A 100 9.71 7.43 19.51
N ASN A 101 9.17 8.57 19.08
CA ASN A 101 9.95 9.81 19.02
C ASN A 101 10.30 10.27 20.44
N THR A 102 11.58 10.56 20.68
CA THR A 102 12.08 11.14 21.93
C THR A 102 13.13 12.22 21.62
N ALA A 103 13.72 12.84 22.64
CA ALA A 103 14.85 13.76 22.45
C ALA A 103 16.07 13.11 21.77
N ARG A 104 16.23 11.77 21.88
CA ARG A 104 17.31 11.01 21.22
C ARG A 104 16.87 10.24 19.98
N HIS A 105 15.59 9.89 19.89
CA HIS A 105 15.05 9.08 18.79
C HIS A 105 14.21 9.93 17.85
N HIS A 106 14.59 10.00 16.59
CA HIS A 106 13.82 10.70 15.56
C HIS A 106 13.41 9.75 14.45
N ILE A 107 12.11 9.47 14.38
CA ILE A 107 11.47 8.63 13.37
C ILE A 107 10.89 9.55 12.30
N LYS A 108 11.31 9.33 11.04
CA LYS A 108 10.77 10.04 9.87
C LYS A 108 10.34 9.03 8.81
N SER A 109 9.35 9.40 8.02
CA SER A 109 8.89 8.64 6.86
C SER A 109 8.70 9.56 5.67
N ARG A 110 9.10 9.10 4.48
CA ARG A 110 8.92 9.82 3.22
C ARG A 110 8.19 8.91 2.24
N TYR A 111 6.96 9.29 1.88
CA TYR A 111 6.24 8.62 0.81
C TYR A 111 6.70 9.12 -0.55
N SER A 112 6.74 8.20 -1.51
CA SER A 112 6.96 8.51 -2.92
C SER A 112 6.06 7.63 -3.79
N GLU A 113 5.65 8.16 -4.94
CA GLU A 113 4.81 7.44 -5.88
C GLU A 113 5.47 7.34 -7.24
N ARG A 114 5.34 6.17 -7.87
CA ARG A 114 5.66 5.97 -9.28
C ARG A 114 4.40 5.62 -10.04
N ILE A 115 4.06 6.40 -11.05
CA ILE A 115 2.98 6.06 -11.96
C ILE A 115 3.46 4.96 -12.89
N VAL A 116 2.88 3.77 -12.77
CA VAL A 116 3.22 2.63 -13.60
C VAL A 116 2.12 2.41 -14.64
N LYS A 117 2.54 2.18 -15.89
CA LYS A 117 1.67 2.00 -17.07
C LYS A 117 0.59 3.10 -17.20
N LYS A 118 0.90 4.35 -16.76
CA LYS A 118 0.00 5.51 -16.74
C LYS A 118 -1.37 5.26 -16.06
N LYS A 119 -1.45 4.25 -15.19
CA LYS A 119 -2.75 3.66 -14.78
C LYS A 119 -2.84 3.29 -13.31
N TYR A 120 -1.72 2.97 -12.67
CA TYR A 120 -1.68 2.68 -11.22
C TYR A 120 -0.49 3.37 -10.55
N LYS A 121 -0.71 3.79 -9.29
CA LYS A 121 0.33 4.33 -8.41
C LYS A 121 1.01 3.16 -7.68
N ASP A 122 2.31 3.01 -7.89
CA ASP A 122 3.15 2.17 -7.05
C ASP A 122 3.71 3.04 -5.94
N GLU A 123 3.02 3.01 -4.80
CA GLU A 123 3.40 3.78 -3.61
C GLU A 123 4.49 3.06 -2.83
N ARG A 124 5.45 3.87 -2.39
CA ARG A 124 6.63 3.45 -1.64
C ARG A 124 6.82 4.37 -0.45
N VAL A 125 7.45 3.84 0.59
CA VAL A 125 7.80 4.63 1.76
C VAL A 125 9.20 4.31 2.23
N ASP A 126 9.99 5.34 2.42
CA ASP A 126 11.29 5.25 3.09
C ASP A 126 11.11 5.66 4.56
N MET A 127 11.53 4.78 5.46
CA MET A 127 11.43 4.94 6.91
C MET A 127 12.84 5.08 7.48
N SER A 128 13.06 6.10 8.30
CA SER A 128 14.35 6.33 8.96
C SER A 128 14.17 6.45 10.47
N LEU A 129 15.03 5.78 11.24
CA LEU A 129 15.19 5.96 12.68
C LEU A 129 16.59 6.52 12.96
N SER A 130 16.65 7.74 13.48
CA SER A 130 17.88 8.35 13.98
C SER A 130 18.00 8.16 15.48
N ILE A 131 19.16 7.73 15.97
CA ILE A 131 19.44 7.47 17.39
C ILE A 131 20.65 8.29 17.79
N GLY A 132 20.44 9.32 18.62
CA GLY A 132 21.50 10.20 19.12
C GLY A 132 22.21 9.62 20.35
N HIS A 133 23.50 9.95 20.48
CA HIS A 133 24.36 9.52 21.59
C HIS A 133 24.34 8.00 21.79
N VAL A 134 24.68 7.25 20.75
CA VAL A 134 24.63 5.78 20.73
C VAL A 134 25.52 5.18 21.83
N GLY A 135 24.95 4.32 22.66
CA GLY A 135 25.65 3.54 23.67
C GLY A 135 25.36 2.05 23.57
N PHE A 136 26.00 1.24 24.42
CA PHE A 136 25.84 -0.23 24.40
C PHE A 136 24.40 -0.71 24.58
N LYS A 137 23.55 0.07 25.26
CA LYS A 137 22.11 -0.22 25.40
C LYS A 137 21.31 -0.09 24.11
N ASP A 138 21.84 0.63 23.13
CA ASP A 138 21.19 0.84 21.83
C ASP A 138 21.66 -0.25 20.83
N VAL A 139 22.66 -1.06 21.15
CA VAL A 139 23.17 -2.14 20.27
C VAL A 139 22.14 -3.27 20.16
N GLY A 140 22.03 -3.85 18.96
CA GLY A 140 21.23 -5.04 18.72
C GLY A 140 20.30 -4.93 17.51
N LEU A 141 19.32 -5.82 17.46
CA LEU A 141 18.43 -5.98 16.32
C LEU A 141 17.24 -5.01 16.39
N TYR A 142 17.14 -4.13 15.40
CA TYR A 142 15.98 -3.29 15.15
C TYR A 142 15.10 -3.91 14.06
N THR A 143 13.78 -3.81 14.26
CA THR A 143 12.79 -4.30 13.29
C THR A 143 11.99 -3.12 12.76
N CYS A 144 12.07 -2.87 11.46
CA CYS A 144 11.20 -1.92 10.77
C CYS A 144 10.03 -2.68 10.16
N GLY A 145 8.80 -2.19 10.32
CA GLY A 145 7.62 -2.94 9.93
C GLY A 145 6.54 -2.11 9.30
N VAL A 146 5.80 -2.76 8.40
CA VAL A 146 4.71 -2.19 7.63
C VAL A 146 3.50 -3.12 7.75
N VAL A 147 2.35 -2.53 8.06
CA VAL A 147 1.05 -3.20 8.08
C VAL A 147 0.13 -2.50 7.08
N THR A 148 -0.49 -3.27 6.20
CA THR A 148 -1.53 -2.83 5.26
C THR A 148 -2.78 -3.70 5.42
N ASP A 149 -3.84 -3.39 4.68
CA ASP A 149 -5.05 -4.20 4.54
C ASP A 149 -4.80 -5.60 3.94
N VAL A 150 -3.68 -5.78 3.21
CA VAL A 150 -3.29 -7.06 2.59
C VAL A 150 -2.42 -7.92 3.50
N GLY A 151 -1.67 -7.30 4.42
CA GLY A 151 -0.84 -8.05 5.34
C GLY A 151 0.26 -7.24 6.01
N ARG A 152 1.19 -7.96 6.64
CA ARG A 152 2.31 -7.40 7.39
C ARG A 152 3.63 -7.92 6.85
N HIS A 153 4.62 -7.05 6.73
CA HIS A 153 6.00 -7.43 6.44
C HIS A 153 6.97 -6.60 7.26
N VAL A 154 8.12 -7.19 7.59
CA VAL A 154 9.15 -6.56 8.41
C VAL A 154 10.53 -6.72 7.78
N GLY A 155 11.45 -5.83 8.15
CA GLY A 155 12.88 -5.93 7.85
C GLY A 155 13.68 -5.77 9.14
N HIS A 156 14.93 -6.25 9.12
CA HIS A 156 15.80 -6.25 10.29
C HIS A 156 17.11 -5.51 9.99
N VAL A 157 17.54 -4.69 10.95
CA VAL A 157 18.80 -3.93 10.91
C VAL A 157 19.52 -4.16 12.23
N GLU A 158 20.75 -4.67 12.17
CA GLU A 158 21.60 -4.83 13.34
C GLU A 158 22.44 -3.56 13.55
N LEU A 159 22.33 -2.93 14.72
CA LEU A 159 23.18 -1.82 15.12
C LEU A 159 24.36 -2.33 15.95
N ARG A 160 25.58 -1.99 15.52
CA ARG A 160 26.84 -2.31 16.19
C ARG A 160 27.61 -1.03 16.55
N ILE A 161 28.42 -1.11 17.59
CA ILE A 161 29.40 -0.09 17.90
C ILE A 161 30.76 -0.52 17.34
N LYS A 162 31.47 0.41 16.70
CA LYS A 162 32.84 0.19 16.24
C LYS A 162 33.74 -0.03 17.46
N GLU A 163 34.46 -1.13 17.46
CA GLU A 163 35.51 -1.44 18.44
C GLU A 163 36.60 -0.36 18.45
#